data_AF-A0A8R2FD81-F1
#
_entry.id   AF-A0A8R2FD81-F1
#
_cell.length_a   1.000
_cell.length_b   1.000
_cell.length_c   1.000
_cell.angle_alpha   90.00
_cell.angle_beta   90.00
_cell.angle_gamma   90.00
#
_symmetry.space_group_name_H-M   'P 1'
#
loop_
_entity.id
_entity.type
_entity.pdbx_description
1 polymer ?
#
loop_
_entity_poly.entity_id
_entity_poly.type
_entity_poly.pdbx_seq_one_letter_code
_entity_poly.pdbx_strand_id
1 'polypeptide(L)'
;MTLFYSGDKNGRHINRVGFLVSELLLPHVKHFEPVSDRICYMHIADKSGDLILNCVYAPTETGPNDEKEVFYEELERTYDKFPNHCSKILLGDFNAQVGNETMYKPTVGGESAHDIRNGNE
;
A
#
# COMPACT_ATOMS: atom_id res chain seq x y z
N MET A 1 -11.73 -14.47 -12.80
CA MET A 1 -11.00 -13.66 -11.82
C MET A 1 -9.70 -14.37 -11.55
N THR A 2 -8.59 -13.65 -11.44
CA THR A 2 -7.27 -14.20 -11.10
C THR A 2 -6.70 -13.45 -9.90
N LEU A 3 -6.14 -14.18 -8.93
CA LEU A 3 -5.59 -13.64 -7.69
C LEU A 3 -4.06 -13.55 -7.79
N PHE A 4 -3.53 -12.35 -7.55
CA PHE A 4 -2.11 -12.08 -7.35
C PHE A 4 -1.90 -11.69 -5.89
N TYR A 5 -0.91 -12.25 -5.21
CA TYR A 5 -0.74 -12.00 -3.77
C TYR A 5 0.71 -12.18 -3.31
N SER A 6 1.06 -11.51 -2.21
CA SER A 6 2.33 -11.67 -1.50
C SER A 6 2.31 -12.86 -0.54
N GLY A 7 3.49 -13.39 -0.26
CA GLY A 7 3.70 -14.42 0.76
C GLY A 7 4.23 -15.76 0.24
N ASP A 8 4.88 -16.48 1.15
CA ASP A 8 5.57 -17.75 0.91
C ASP A 8 4.58 -18.94 0.69
N LYS A 9 5.04 -19.95 -0.05
CA LYS A 9 4.42 -21.28 -0.18
C LYS A 9 4.55 -22.14 1.10
N ASN A 10 5.43 -21.76 2.04
CA ASN A 10 5.74 -22.53 3.26
C ASN A 10 4.72 -22.39 4.41
N GLY A 11 3.49 -21.92 4.15
CA GLY A 11 2.37 -22.11 5.06
C GLY A 11 2.23 -21.13 6.23
N ARG A 12 3.12 -20.14 6.38
CA ARG A 12 2.86 -18.97 7.24
C ARG A 12 2.16 -17.88 6.42
N HIS A 13 0.90 -17.63 6.75
CA HIS A 13 0.01 -16.73 6.01
C HIS A 13 -0.32 -15.48 6.84
N ILE A 14 0.70 -14.69 7.20
CA ILE A 14 0.52 -13.48 8.03
C ILE A 14 0.82 -12.27 7.15
N ASN A 15 0.03 -11.19 7.29
CA ASN A 15 0.25 -9.86 6.69
C ASN A 15 0.16 -9.73 5.16
N ARG A 16 -0.49 -10.65 4.45
CA ARG A 16 -0.53 -10.68 2.97
C ARG A 16 -1.31 -9.52 2.34
N VAL A 17 -0.80 -9.07 1.21
CA VAL A 17 -1.42 -8.10 0.30
C VAL A 17 -1.59 -8.71 -1.09
N GLY A 18 -2.47 -8.14 -1.91
CA GLY A 18 -2.71 -8.69 -3.24
C GLY A 18 -3.86 -8.03 -3.99
N PHE A 19 -4.06 -8.49 -5.22
CA PHE A 19 -5.07 -8.00 -6.14
C PHE A 19 -5.91 -9.16 -6.67
N LEU A 20 -7.24 -9.01 -6.57
CA LEU A 20 -8.18 -9.84 -7.32
C LEU A 20 -8.50 -9.13 -8.63
N VAL A 21 -8.02 -9.67 -9.74
CA VAL A 21 -8.09 -9.03 -11.06
C VAL A 21 -9.14 -9.70 -11.93
N SER A 22 -9.96 -8.87 -12.59
CA SER A 22 -10.92 -9.33 -13.59
C SER A 22 -10.22 -9.85 -14.84
N GLU A 23 -10.77 -10.89 -15.46
CA GLU A 23 -10.27 -11.46 -16.72
C GLU A 23 -10.16 -10.40 -17.84
N LEU A 24 -11.00 -9.36 -17.79
CA LEU A 24 -10.97 -8.25 -18.75
C LEU A 24 -9.72 -7.36 -18.58
N LEU A 25 -9.18 -7.27 -17.36
CA LEU A 25 -8.00 -6.46 -17.05
C LEU A 25 -6.70 -7.25 -17.19
N LEU A 26 -6.73 -8.59 -17.10
CA LEU A 26 -5.52 -9.42 -17.18
C LEU A 26 -4.63 -9.16 -18.39
N PRO A 27 -5.16 -8.97 -19.62
CA PRO A 27 -4.30 -8.66 -20.78
C PRO A 27 -3.52 -7.36 -20.65
N HIS A 28 -3.94 -6.47 -19.74
CA HIS A 28 -3.30 -5.18 -19.49
C HIS A 28 -2.31 -5.25 -18.32
N VAL A 29 -2.28 -6.34 -17.54
CA VAL A 29 -1.29 -6.52 -16.47
C VAL A 29 0.07 -6.83 -17.08
N LYS A 30 1.00 -5.87 -16.97
CA LYS A 30 2.38 -5.99 -17.46
C LYS A 30 3.25 -6.78 -16.49
N HIS A 31 3.10 -6.49 -15.20
CA HIS A 31 3.93 -7.09 -14.16
C HIS A 31 3.22 -7.06 -12.81
N PHE A 32 3.51 -8.06 -11.99
CA PHE A 32 3.15 -8.11 -10.57
C PHE A 32 4.38 -8.49 -9.78
N GLU A 33 4.65 -7.76 -8.69
CA GLU A 33 5.79 -8.03 -7.82
C GLU A 33 5.34 -8.05 -6.36
N PRO A 34 5.47 -9.20 -5.66
CA PRO A 34 5.39 -9.24 -4.21
C PRO A 34 6.73 -8.80 -3.64
N VAL A 35 6.81 -7.57 -3.15
CA VAL A 35 8.05 -6.96 -2.61
C VAL A 35 8.37 -7.56 -1.25
N SER A 36 7.37 -7.64 -0.37
CA SER A 36 7.43 -8.33 0.91
C SER A 36 6.06 -8.89 1.27
N ASP A 37 5.92 -9.49 2.45
CA ASP A 37 4.60 -9.92 2.93
C ASP A 37 3.61 -8.75 2.97
N ARG A 38 4.07 -7.53 3.27
CA ARG A 38 3.26 -6.32 3.47
C ARG A 38 3.15 -5.40 2.27
N ILE A 39 3.96 -5.58 1.22
CA ILE A 39 4.00 -4.68 0.06
C ILE A 39 4.00 -5.50 -1.23
N CYS A 40 3.10 -5.15 -2.14
CA CYS A 40 3.14 -5.64 -3.52
C CYS A 40 2.72 -4.52 -4.47
N TYR A 41 3.14 -4.62 -5.73
CA TYR A 41 2.65 -3.70 -6.75
C TYR A 41 2.20 -4.43 -8.02
N MET A 42 1.29 -3.78 -8.74
CA MET A 42 0.82 -4.20 -10.05
C MET A 42 1.01 -3.09 -11.07
N HIS A 43 1.71 -3.41 -12.16
CA HIS A 43 1.94 -2.54 -13.29
C HIS A 43 0.92 -2.87 -14.38
N ILE A 44 0.05 -1.90 -14.70
CA ILE A 44 -1.01 -2.02 -15.69
C ILE A 44 -0.71 -1.09 -16.86
N ALA A 45 -0.80 -1.64 -18.07
CA ALA A 45 -0.72 -0.87 -19.31
C ALA A 45 -1.98 -0.02 -19.48
N ASP A 46 -1.79 1.28 -19.74
CA ASP A 46 -2.87 2.16 -20.18
C ASP A 46 -2.40 3.07 -21.32
N LYS A 47 -3.36 3.51 -22.15
CA LYS A 47 -3.10 4.33 -23.34
C LYS A 47 -2.59 5.73 -22.99
N SER A 48 -2.98 6.26 -21.83
CA SER A 48 -2.64 7.61 -21.38
C SER A 48 -1.42 7.66 -20.48
N GLY A 49 -0.77 6.52 -20.24
CA GLY A 49 0.38 6.36 -19.35
C GLY A 49 0.15 5.20 -18.40
N ASP A 50 1.20 4.40 -18.17
CA ASP A 50 1.08 3.21 -17.34
C ASP A 50 0.62 3.54 -15.91
N LEU A 51 -0.21 2.64 -15.36
CA LEU A 51 -0.75 2.73 -14.01
C LEU A 51 0.01 1.76 -13.09
N ILE A 52 0.52 2.27 -11.97
CA ILE A 52 1.20 1.50 -10.94
C ILE A 52 0.32 1.50 -9.68
N LEU A 53 -0.17 0.33 -9.32
CA LEU A 53 -0.95 0.11 -8.12
C LEU A 53 -0.05 -0.48 -7.04
N ASN A 54 0.21 0.25 -5.96
CA ASN A 54 0.98 -0.21 -4.81
C ASN A 54 0.00 -0.58 -3.68
N CYS A 55 -0.12 -1.88 -3.37
CA CYS A 55 -0.96 -2.37 -2.29
C CYS A 55 -0.10 -2.67 -1.07
N VAL A 56 -0.47 -2.05 0.06
CA VAL A 56 0.30 -2.12 1.30
C VAL A 56 -0.53 -2.55 2.49
N TYR A 57 0.14 -3.12 3.48
CA TYR A 57 -0.38 -3.32 4.82
C TYR A 57 0.66 -2.85 5.85
N ALA A 58 0.57 -1.56 6.22
CA ALA A 58 1.52 -0.93 7.13
C ALA A 58 1.52 -1.60 8.51
N PRO A 59 2.63 -1.58 9.26
CA PRO A 59 2.64 -2.01 10.65
C PRO A 59 1.67 -1.17 11.50
N THR A 60 1.11 -1.77 12.55
CA THR A 60 0.27 -1.05 13.52
C THR A 60 1.10 -0.07 14.33
N GLU A 61 0.45 0.92 14.95
CA GLU A 61 1.17 1.91 15.78
C GLU A 61 1.97 1.30 16.92
N THR A 62 1.44 0.24 17.55
CA THR A 62 2.11 -0.49 18.63
C THR A 62 3.18 -1.46 18.14
N GLY A 63 3.42 -1.53 16.83
CA GLY A 63 4.46 -2.37 16.24
C GLY A 63 5.87 -1.83 16.54
N PRO A 64 6.92 -2.68 16.46
CA PRO A 64 8.30 -2.24 16.65
C PRO A 64 8.68 -1.12 15.66
N ASN A 65 9.41 -0.10 16.13
CA ASN A 65 9.86 1.00 15.27
C ASN A 65 10.72 0.50 14.10
N ASP A 66 11.62 -0.46 14.34
CA ASP A 66 12.44 -1.06 13.30
C ASP A 66 11.58 -1.69 12.18
N GLU A 67 10.42 -2.26 12.50
CA GLU A 67 9.49 -2.80 11.48
C GLU A 67 8.85 -1.69 10.66
N LYS A 68 8.50 -0.55 11.29
CA LYS A 68 7.97 0.63 10.61
C LYS A 68 9.03 1.24 9.69
N GLU A 69 10.25 1.45 10.17
CA GLU A 69 11.35 2.01 9.38
C GLU A 69 11.63 1.16 8.15
N VAL A 70 11.79 -0.16 8.33
CA VAL A 70 11.98 -1.09 7.20
C VAL A 70 10.82 -1.04 6.21
N PHE A 71 9.58 -0.99 6.70
CA PHE A 71 8.39 -0.90 5.85
C PHE A 71 8.36 0.40 5.03
N TYR A 72 8.58 1.56 5.66
CA TYR A 72 8.53 2.85 4.97
C TYR A 72 9.70 3.03 3.98
N GLU A 73 10.90 2.57 4.32
CA GLU A 73 12.03 2.54 3.37
C GLU A 73 11.73 1.68 2.14
N GLU A 74 11.15 0.50 2.34
CA GLU A 74 10.81 -0.41 1.24
C GLU A 74 9.67 0.14 0.38
N LEU A 75 8.68 0.80 1.01
CA LEU A 75 7.59 1.49 0.31
C LEU A 75 8.11 2.64 -0.56
N GLU A 76 8.99 3.49 -0.01
CA GLU A 76 9.61 4.59 -0.75
C GLU A 76 10.38 4.07 -1.97
N ARG A 77 11.24 3.06 -1.76
CA ARG A 77 12.00 2.42 -2.86
C ARG A 77 11.08 1.83 -3.92
N THR A 78 9.97 1.21 -3.52
CA THR A 78 8.99 0.62 -4.44
C THR A 78 8.26 1.70 -5.25
N TYR A 79 7.89 2.80 -4.59
CA TYR A 79 7.21 3.92 -5.24
C TYR A 79 8.12 4.67 -6.22
N ASP A 80 9.39 4.87 -5.86
CA ASP A 80 10.37 5.61 -6.65
C ASP A 80 10.98 4.81 -7.81
N LYS A 81 10.83 3.48 -7.81
CA LYS A 81 11.20 2.60 -8.93
C LYS A 81 10.58 3.04 -10.26
N PHE A 82 9.42 3.68 -10.21
CA PHE A 82 8.65 4.07 -11.40
C PHE A 82 8.83 5.55 -11.76
N PRO A 83 8.94 5.89 -13.06
CA PRO A 83 9.01 7.28 -13.50
C PRO A 83 7.80 8.12 -13.09
N ASN A 84 7.98 9.44 -12.99
CA ASN A 84 6.92 10.40 -12.62
C ASN A 84 5.79 10.53 -13.65
N HIS A 85 5.98 10.07 -14.88
CA HIS A 85 4.92 10.07 -15.91
C HIS A 85 3.97 8.87 -15.77
N CYS A 86 4.32 7.87 -14.97
CA CYS A 86 3.39 6.81 -14.60
C CYS A 86 2.41 7.34 -13.55
N SER A 87 1.13 6.99 -13.69
CA SER A 87 0.16 7.25 -12.63
C SER A 87 0.40 6.25 -11.50
N LYS A 88 0.68 6.74 -10.30
CA LYS A 88 0.95 5.89 -9.13
C LYS A 88 -0.20 6.01 -8.15
N ILE A 89 -0.76 4.89 -7.72
CA ILE A 89 -1.81 4.83 -6.69
C ILE A 89 -1.27 4.01 -5.53
N LEU A 90 -1.33 4.60 -4.34
CA LEU A 90 -1.08 3.93 -3.06
C LEU A 90 -2.43 3.49 -2.48
N LEU A 91 -2.56 2.21 -2.16
CA LEU A 91 -3.80 1.62 -1.64
C LEU A 91 -3.50 0.54 -0.60
N GLY A 92 -4.54 0.12 0.12
CA GLY A 92 -4.43 -0.88 1.18
C GLY A 92 -4.67 -0.26 2.56
N ASP A 93 -4.15 -0.91 3.59
CA ASP A 93 -4.34 -0.50 4.97
C ASP A 93 -3.04 0.11 5.52
N PHE A 94 -3.10 1.42 5.75
CA PHE A 94 -1.97 2.20 6.26
C PHE A 94 -1.89 2.22 7.79
N ASN A 95 -2.87 1.63 8.50
CA ASN A 95 -2.96 1.69 9.97
C ASN A 95 -2.75 3.11 10.54
N ALA A 96 -3.20 4.12 9.79
CA ALA A 96 -3.03 5.52 10.17
C ALA A 96 -3.95 5.84 11.36
N GLN A 97 -3.39 6.40 12.42
CA GLN A 97 -4.17 6.98 13.50
C GLN A 97 -4.38 8.46 13.17
N VAL A 98 -5.61 8.79 12.80
CA VAL A 98 -6.00 10.17 12.55
C VAL A 98 -6.38 10.77 13.91
N GLY A 99 -5.69 11.80 14.37
CA GLY A 99 -6.05 12.48 15.62
C GLY A 99 -7.19 13.48 15.45
N ASN A 100 -7.65 14.05 16.57
CA ASN A 100 -8.70 15.06 16.61
C ASN A 100 -8.11 16.49 16.66
N GLU A 101 -6.88 16.68 16.20
CA GLU A 101 -6.22 17.97 16.28
C GLU A 101 -6.96 18.98 15.40
N THR A 102 -7.22 20.17 15.97
CA THR A 102 -8.02 21.22 15.33
C THR A 102 -7.51 21.60 13.94
N MET A 103 -6.19 21.48 13.71
CA MET A 103 -5.57 21.79 12.41
C MET A 103 -5.99 20.83 11.28
N TYR A 104 -6.35 19.57 11.60
CA TYR A 104 -6.69 18.55 10.60
C TYR A 104 -8.20 18.37 10.41
N LYS A 105 -9.03 18.89 11.33
CA LYS A 105 -10.50 18.83 11.27
C LYS A 105 -11.13 19.22 9.92
N PRO A 106 -10.63 20.22 9.18
CA PRO A 106 -11.19 20.55 7.87
C PRO A 106 -11.12 19.39 6.86
N THR A 107 -10.14 18.50 7.01
CA THR A 107 -9.90 17.36 6.11
C THR A 107 -10.49 16.06 6.65
N VAL A 108 -10.33 15.81 7.96
CA VAL A 108 -10.66 14.52 8.58
C VAL A 108 -12.04 14.50 9.25
N GLY A 109 -12.67 15.67 9.42
CA GLY A 109 -13.93 15.81 10.14
C GLY A 109 -13.75 15.98 11.65
N GLY A 110 -14.86 16.02 12.37
CA GLY A 110 -14.88 16.19 13.84
C GLY A 110 -14.87 14.87 14.62
N GLU A 111 -14.99 13.74 13.93
CA GLU A 111 -15.15 12.42 14.53
C GLU A 111 -13.85 11.62 14.37
N SER A 112 -13.08 11.47 15.45
CA SER A 112 -11.93 10.59 15.51
C SER A 112 -11.99 9.71 16.76
N ALA A 113 -11.52 8.47 16.62
CA ALA A 113 -11.31 7.55 17.74
C ALA A 113 -10.06 7.89 18.58
N HIS A 114 -9.20 8.79 18.09
CA HIS A 114 -7.94 9.16 18.73
C HIS A 114 -7.83 10.68 18.89
N ASP A 115 -7.35 11.13 20.05
CA ASP A 115 -7.12 12.56 20.30
C ASP A 115 -5.91 13.09 19.52
N ILE A 116 -4.89 12.24 19.34
CA ILE A 116 -3.59 12.58 18.75
C ILE A 116 -3.30 11.60 17.61
N ARG A 117 -2.80 12.11 16.48
CA ARG A 117 -2.35 11.32 15.34
C ARG A 117 -1.08 10.55 15.67
N ASN A 118 -0.82 9.45 14.98
CA ASN A 118 0.49 8.82 15.07
C ASN A 118 1.53 9.50 14.18
N GLY A 119 2.81 9.31 14.53
CA GLY A 119 3.97 9.86 13.80
C GLY A 119 4.35 9.05 12.57
N ASN A 120 3.37 8.45 11.90
CA ASN A 120 3.56 7.81 10.60
C ASN A 120 3.75 8.93 9.56
N GLU A 121 4.99 9.44 9.44
CA GLU A 121 5.40 10.49 8.50
C GLU A 121 6.22 9.93 7.34
#